data_AF-A0A9D1XQJ6-F1
#
_entry.id   AF-A0A9D1XQJ6-F1
#
_cell.length_a   1.000
_cell.length_b   1.000
_cell.length_c   1.000
_cell.angle_alpha   90.00
_cell.angle_beta   90.00
_cell.angle_gamma   90.00
#
_symmetry.space_group_name_H-M   'P 1'
#
loop_
_entity.id
_entity.type
_entity.pdbx_description
1 polymer ?
#
loop_
_entity_poly.entity_id
_entity_poly.type
_entity_poly.pdbx_seq_one_letter_code
_entity_poly.pdbx_strand_id
1 'polypeptide(L)'
;MDIVLGTTKRKMIDIPEEVLRRLSVKAARRGMDLKKYIEGLLARDAADMTTDMDDEEAYRWLSSNDPEGLVPADEKEQERFRKWLEL
;
A
#
# COMPACT_ATOMS: atom_id res chain seq x y z
N MET A 1 6.83 -6.97 16.42
CA MET A 1 6.15 -7.09 15.12
C MET A 1 7.22 -7.25 14.08
N ASP A 2 7.45 -8.49 13.66
CA ASP A 2 8.39 -8.82 12.60
C ASP A 2 7.79 -8.33 11.28
N ILE A 3 8.49 -7.40 10.64
CA ILE A 3 8.10 -6.92 9.31
C ILE A 3 8.26 -8.12 8.39
N VAL A 4 7.15 -8.58 7.80
CA VAL A 4 7.17 -9.55 6.70
C VAL A 4 8.02 -8.93 5.59
N LEU A 5 9.26 -9.39 5.46
CA LEU A 5 10.19 -8.93 4.43
C LEU A 5 9.67 -9.45 3.09
N GLY A 6 8.84 -8.64 2.43
CA GLY A 6 8.48 -8.84 1.03
C GLY A 6 9.74 -8.99 0.18
N THR A 7 9.62 -9.67 -0.96
CA THR A 7 10.73 -9.91 -1.88
C THR A 7 11.41 -8.60 -2.28
N THR A 8 12.69 -8.43 -1.96
CA THR A 8 13.44 -7.24 -2.39
C THR A 8 13.89 -7.39 -3.85
N LYS A 9 13.68 -6.35 -4.67
CA LYS A 9 14.21 -6.27 -6.03
C LYS A 9 15.37 -5.28 -6.08
N ARG A 10 16.51 -5.69 -6.64
CA ARG A 10 17.66 -4.80 -6.82
C ARG A 10 17.41 -3.87 -8.00
N LYS A 11 17.58 -2.56 -7.78
CA LYS A 11 17.55 -1.54 -8.82
C LYS A 11 18.82 -0.71 -8.78
N MET A 12 19.44 -0.52 -9.94
CA MET A 12 20.56 0.40 -10.11
C MET A 12 19.99 1.75 -10.56
N ILE A 13 20.33 2.82 -9.84
CA ILE A 13 19.88 4.18 -10.09
C ILE A 13 21.08 5.12 -10.04
N ASP A 14 21.07 6.14 -10.89
CA ASP A 14 22.05 7.21 -10.85
C ASP A 14 21.53 8.31 -9.91
N ILE A 15 22.36 8.70 -8.94
CA ILE A 15 22.05 9.78 -7.99
C ILE A 15 23.11 10.87 -8.17
N PRO A 16 22.72 12.15 -8.35
CA PRO A 16 23.68 13.24 -8.44
C PRO A 16 24.62 13.27 -7.22
N GLU A 17 25.91 13.48 -7.46
CA GLU A 17 26.95 13.43 -6.42
C GLU A 17 26.63 14.34 -5.22
N GLU A 18 26.17 15.56 -5.50
CA GLU A 18 25.82 16.53 -4.46
C GLU A 18 24.63 16.07 -3.60
N VAL A 19 23.69 15.33 -4.19
CA VAL A 19 22.55 14.73 -3.47
C VAL A 19 23.07 13.58 -2.60
N LEU A 20 23.91 12.72 -3.15
CA LEU A 20 24.49 11.58 -2.42
C LEU A 20 25.29 12.06 -1.19
N ARG A 21 26.09 13.12 -1.34
CA ARG A 21 26.85 13.74 -0.25
C ARG A 21 25.94 14.22 0.88
N ARG A 22 24.85 14.92 0.55
CA ARG A 22 23.89 15.41 1.53
C ARG A 22 23.15 14.28 2.24
N LEU A 23 22.78 13.22 1.50
CA LEU A 23 22.15 12.03 2.07
C LEU A 23 23.09 11.29 3.02
N SER A 24 24.38 11.19 2.69
CA SER A 24 25.41 10.60 3.56
C SER A 24 25.51 11.33 4.89
N VAL A 25 25.58 12.67 4.87
CA VAL A 25 25.59 13.48 6.11
C VAL A 25 24.32 13.25 6.94
N LYS A 26 23.14 13.20 6.29
CA LYS A 26 21.86 12.95 6.98
C LYS A 26 21.81 11.55 7.60
N ALA A 27 22.30 10.53 6.91
CA ALA A 27 22.36 9.16 7.41
C ALA A 27 23.28 9.05 8.63
N ALA A 28 24.49 9.62 8.54
CA ALA A 28 25.46 9.65 9.63
C ALA A 28 24.91 10.36 10.88
N ARG A 29 24.21 11.50 10.71
CA ARG A 29 23.54 12.21 11.82
C ARG A 29 22.48 11.37 12.55
N ARG A 30 21.91 10.36 11.88
CA ARG A 30 20.93 9.44 12.44
C ARG A 30 21.54 8.12 12.91
N GLY A 31 22.87 7.95 12.81
CA GLY A 31 23.54 6.68 13.10
C GLY A 31 23.14 5.55 12.16
N MET A 32 22.71 5.88 10.94
CA MET A 32 22.23 4.92 9.95
C MET A 32 23.22 4.74 8.81
N ASP A 33 23.23 3.55 8.23
CA ASP A 33 23.89 3.29 6.95
C ASP A 33 23.18 4.04 5.81
N LEU A 34 23.95 4.54 4.84
CA LEU A 34 23.44 5.35 3.72
C LEU A 34 22.44 4.57 2.86
N LYS A 35 22.71 3.29 2.57
CA LYS A 35 21.80 2.45 1.78
C LYS A 35 20.49 2.26 2.52
N LYS A 36 20.54 1.87 3.80
CA LYS A 36 19.33 1.72 4.63
C LYS A 36 18.53 3.02 4.74
N TYR A 37 19.22 4.16 4.82
CA TYR A 37 18.59 5.46 4.85
C TYR A 37 17.84 5.77 3.55
N ILE A 38 18.47 5.52 2.39
CA ILE A 38 17.83 5.71 1.07
C ILE A 38 16.64 4.77 0.89
N GLU A 39 16.79 3.49 1.24
CA GLU A 39 15.70 2.50 1.17
C GLU A 39 14.51 2.93 2.05
N GLY A 40 14.78 3.44 3.25
CA GLY A 40 13.74 3.96 4.13
C GLY A 40 13.06 5.22 3.61
N LEU A 41 13.77 6.09 2.89
CA LEU A 41 13.16 7.26 2.23
C LEU A 41 12.20 6.82 1.12
N LEU A 42 12.63 5.89 0.27
CA LEU A 42 11.81 5.37 -0.82
C LEU A 42 10.56 4.63 -0.30
N ALA A 43 10.71 3.82 0.75
CA ALA A 43 9.59 3.12 1.36
C ALA A 43 8.56 4.08 1.97
N ARG A 44 9.02 5.15 2.61
CA ARG A 44 8.13 6.16 3.20
C ARG A 44 7.43 6.99 2.14
N ASP A 45 8.14 7.43 1.13
CA ASP A 45 7.57 8.16 0.00
C ASP A 45 6.49 7.32 -0.71
N ALA A 46 6.77 6.04 -0.95
CA ALA A 46 5.77 5.11 -1.50
C ALA A 46 4.59 4.89 -0.55
N ALA A 47 4.82 4.76 0.76
CA ALA A 47 3.74 4.59 1.74
C ALA A 47 2.85 5.84 1.85
N ASP A 48 3.46 7.03 1.79
CA ASP A 48 2.77 8.31 1.80
C ASP A 48 1.93 8.46 0.51
N MET A 49 2.44 8.01 -0.65
CA MET A 49 1.68 7.95 -1.91
C MET A 49 0.51 6.96 -1.86
N THR A 50 0.62 5.88 -1.10
CA THR A 50 -0.48 4.90 -0.93
C THR A 50 -1.47 5.29 0.17
N THR A 51 -1.16 6.30 1.00
CA THR A 51 -2.10 6.79 2.03
C THR A 51 -3.31 7.47 1.39
N ASP A 52 -3.18 7.99 0.17
CA ASP A 52 -4.27 8.54 -0.65
C ASP A 52 -4.90 7.50 -1.61
N MET A 53 -4.45 6.23 -1.62
CA MET A 53 -4.91 5.18 -2.56
C MET A 53 -5.89 4.15 -1.96
N ASP A 54 -6.16 4.16 -0.66
CA ASP A 54 -6.73 2.97 0.00
C ASP A 54 -8.23 2.73 -0.26
N ASP A 55 -9.01 3.72 -0.72
CA ASP A 55 -10.43 3.48 -1.04
C ASP A 55 -10.61 3.02 -2.50
N GLU A 56 -9.89 3.63 -3.44
CA GLU A 56 -10.09 3.37 -4.87
C GLU A 56 -9.46 2.02 -5.28
N GLU A 57 -8.28 1.67 -4.74
CA GLU A 57 -7.70 0.35 -4.97
C GLU A 57 -8.47 -0.76 -4.24
N ALA A 58 -8.93 -0.52 -3.00
CA ALA A 58 -9.79 -1.46 -2.29
C ALA A 58 -11.12 -1.67 -3.03
N TYR A 59 -11.75 -0.59 -3.51
CA TYR A 59 -12.96 -0.68 -4.33
C TYR A 59 -12.70 -1.43 -5.63
N ARG A 60 -11.59 -1.18 -6.33
CA ARG A 60 -11.22 -1.88 -7.57
C ARG A 60 -11.01 -3.37 -7.34
N TRP A 61 -10.38 -3.74 -6.23
CA TRP A 61 -10.18 -5.15 -5.86
C TRP A 61 -11.50 -5.84 -5.51
N LEU A 62 -12.32 -5.24 -4.64
CA LEU A 62 -13.65 -5.75 -4.27
C LEU A 62 -14.52 -5.87 -5.51
N SER A 63 -14.61 -4.82 -6.32
CA SER A 63 -15.44 -4.82 -7.53
C SER A 63 -15.05 -5.91 -8.55
N SER A 64 -13.77 -6.33 -8.59
CA SER A 64 -13.30 -7.31 -9.57
C SER A 64 -13.35 -8.75 -9.06
N ASN A 65 -13.22 -8.96 -7.75
CA ASN A 65 -13.07 -10.30 -7.15
C ASN A 65 -14.30 -10.73 -6.34
N ASP A 66 -15.04 -9.78 -5.79
CA ASP A 66 -16.25 -10.03 -4.99
C ASP A 66 -17.29 -8.93 -5.25
N PRO A 67 -18.04 -9.00 -6.37
CA PRO A 67 -18.94 -7.95 -6.82
C PRO A 67 -20.26 -7.89 -6.02
N GLU A 68 -20.20 -8.19 -4.72
CA GLU A 68 -21.34 -8.11 -3.81
C GLU A 68 -21.85 -6.66 -3.76
N GLY A 69 -23.16 -6.46 -4.00
CA GLY A 69 -23.76 -5.14 -4.05
C GLY A 69 -23.58 -4.36 -5.36
N LEU A 70 -22.82 -4.88 -6.35
CA LEU A 70 -22.78 -4.30 -7.71
C LEU A 70 -23.98 -4.70 -8.58
N VAL A 71 -24.67 -5.77 -8.18
CA VAL A 71 -25.83 -6.31 -8.89
C VAL A 71 -27.03 -6.29 -7.93
N PRO A 72 -28.23 -5.92 -8.41
CA PRO A 72 -29.44 -6.03 -7.61
C PRO A 72 -29.63 -7.46 -7.09
N ALA A 73 -30.01 -7.58 -5.81
CA ALA A 73 -30.28 -8.87 -5.18
C ALA A 73 -31.36 -9.65 -5.94
N ASP A 74 -31.13 -10.95 -6.13
CA ASP A 74 -32.10 -11.82 -6.79
C ASP A 74 -33.33 -12.09 -5.90
N GLU A 75 -34.38 -12.69 -6.46
CA GLU A 75 -35.63 -12.95 -5.73
C GLU A 75 -35.44 -13.83 -4.48
N LYS A 76 -34.48 -14.77 -4.51
CA LYS A 76 -34.20 -15.68 -3.39
C LYS A 76 -33.43 -14.98 -2.29
N GLU A 77 -32.48 -14.12 -2.66
CA GLU A 77 -31.73 -13.27 -1.74
C GLU A 77 -32.68 -12.28 -1.05
N GLN A 78 -33.58 -11.66 -1.81
CA GLN A 78 -34.60 -10.77 -1.26
C GLN A 78 -35.54 -11.50 -0.29
N GLU A 79 -35.98 -12.72 -0.62
CA GLU A 79 -36.84 -13.51 0.27
C GLU A 79 -36.11 -13.93 1.56
N ARG A 80 -34.84 -14.34 1.45
CA ARG A 80 -34.00 -14.62 2.62
C ARG A 80 -33.82 -13.38 3.50
N PHE A 81 -33.60 -12.22 2.89
CA PHE A 81 -33.44 -10.96 3.60
C PHE A 81 -34.74 -10.53 4.30
N ARG A 82 -35.89 -10.64 3.63
CA ARG A 82 -37.21 -10.39 4.23
C ARG A 82 -37.46 -11.30 5.44
N LYS A 83 -37.19 -12.60 5.28
CA LYS A 83 -37.29 -13.57 6.38
C LYS A 83 -36.35 -13.27 7.55
N TRP A 84 -35.13 -12.77 7.29
CA TRP A 84 -34.20 -12.33 8.32
C TRP A 84 -34.69 -11.11 9.09
N LEU A 85 -35.38 -10.18 8.40
CA LEU A 85 -36.05 -9.03 9.00
C LEU A 85 -37.39 -9.36 9.67
N GLU A 86 -37.82 -10.63 9.65
CA GLU A 86 -39.13 -11.08 10.12
C GLU A 86 -40.32 -10.38 9.40
N LEU A 87 -40.13 -10.00 8.13
CA LEU A 87 -41.13 -9.44 7.21
C LEU A 87 -41.60 -10.48 6.20
#